data_AF-A0AAU9WXZ6-F1
#
_entry.id   AF-A0AAU9WXZ6-F1
#
_cell.length_a   1.000
_cell.length_b   1.000
_cell.length_c   1.000
_cell.angle_alpha   90.00
_cell.angle_beta   90.00
_cell.angle_gamma   90.00
#
_symmetry.space_group_name_H-M   'P 1'
#
loop_
_entity.id
_entity.type
_entity.pdbx_description
1 polymer ?
#
loop_
_entity_poly.entity_id
_entity_poly.type
_entity_poly.pdbx_seq_one_letter_code
_entity_poly.pdbx_strand_id
1 'polypeptide(L)'
;MAANSVENHTENVTIEPLLAKRMRKDPDATTRKSVVVLTRGNVGLRDGMVFMPNTIEMAILKKPDKGQFKTNINFSSNMTETDVKSILMENFPILRDRRFYCASVVNYRTRLEFHGERRIWDGRFIKKVIKGNSALYVFVEEVW
;
A
#
# COMPACT_ATOMS: atom_id res chain seq x y z
N MET A 1 21.16 42.32 -62.86
CA MET A 1 19.72 42.05 -63.02
C MET A 1 19.33 40.96 -62.03
N ALA A 2 18.27 41.20 -61.26
CA ALA A 2 17.43 40.29 -60.45
C ALA A 2 18.15 39.27 -59.53
N ALA A 3 18.14 39.47 -58.21
CA ALA A 3 17.06 39.10 -57.27
C ALA A 3 16.97 37.58 -57.03
N ASN A 4 17.28 37.15 -55.81
CA ASN A 4 16.44 36.15 -55.14
C ASN A 4 16.62 36.25 -53.61
N SER A 5 15.49 36.58 -52.99
CA SER A 5 15.18 36.45 -51.58
C SER A 5 15.02 34.97 -51.24
N VAL A 6 15.54 34.53 -50.10
CA VAL A 6 15.01 33.36 -49.38
C VAL A 6 15.28 33.55 -47.89
N GLU A 7 14.21 33.96 -47.21
CA GLU A 7 14.09 34.02 -45.77
C GLU A 7 14.07 32.58 -45.23
N ASN A 8 15.12 32.17 -44.51
CA ASN A 8 15.11 30.89 -43.81
C ASN A 8 14.38 31.05 -42.47
N HIS A 9 13.09 30.71 -42.50
CA HIS A 9 12.35 30.25 -41.34
C HIS A 9 12.90 28.89 -40.90
N THR A 10 13.30 28.76 -39.64
CA THR A 10 13.43 27.45 -39.00
C THR A 10 12.84 27.53 -37.60
N GLU A 11 11.52 27.35 -37.58
CA GLU A 11 10.77 26.51 -36.66
C GLU A 11 11.33 26.37 -35.24
N ASN A 12 10.79 27.21 -34.36
CA ASN A 12 10.92 27.08 -32.91
C ASN A 12 10.04 25.90 -32.45
N VAL A 13 10.59 24.69 -32.45
CA VAL A 13 9.94 23.50 -31.88
C VAL A 13 9.90 23.68 -30.36
N THR A 14 8.83 24.31 -29.88
CA THR A 14 8.47 24.34 -28.46
C THR A 14 8.06 22.93 -28.06
N ILE A 15 9.01 22.16 -27.53
CA ILE A 15 8.73 20.91 -26.83
C ILE A 15 8.01 21.30 -25.53
N GLU A 16 6.68 21.29 -25.55
CA GLU A 16 5.90 21.34 -24.32
C GLU A 16 6.23 20.08 -23.50
N PRO A 17 6.78 20.21 -22.27
CA PRO A 17 6.86 19.05 -21.40
C PRO A 17 5.43 18.66 -21.06
N LEU A 18 5.07 17.41 -21.38
CA LEU A 18 3.85 16.73 -21.00
C LEU A 18 3.64 16.91 -19.49
N LEU A 19 2.99 18.01 -19.09
CA LEU A 19 2.45 18.22 -17.77
C LEU A 19 1.38 17.16 -17.63
N ALA A 20 1.78 16.01 -17.09
CA ALA A 20 0.88 15.02 -16.54
C ALA A 20 -0.08 15.80 -15.65
N LYS A 21 -1.28 16.08 -16.18
CA LYS A 21 -2.38 16.70 -15.46
C LYS A 21 -2.46 15.92 -14.16
N ARG A 22 -2.03 16.54 -13.05
CA ARG A 22 -2.25 15.98 -11.72
C ARG A 22 -3.76 16.00 -11.55
N MET A 23 -4.40 14.91 -12.00
CA MET A 23 -5.80 14.63 -11.72
C MET A 23 -5.94 14.86 -10.23
N ARG A 24 -6.72 15.88 -9.87
CA ARG A 24 -7.02 16.18 -8.47
C ARG A 24 -7.54 14.86 -7.89
N LYS A 25 -6.74 14.25 -7.01
CA LYS A 25 -7.08 12.96 -6.44
C LYS A 25 -8.36 13.19 -5.67
N ASP A 26 -9.44 12.63 -6.20
CA ASP A 26 -10.77 12.80 -5.62
C ASP A 26 -10.67 12.49 -4.09
N PRO A 27 -11.20 13.36 -3.22
CA PRO A 27 -11.13 13.14 -1.78
C PRO A 27 -11.79 11.80 -1.39
N ASP A 28 -12.78 11.38 -2.16
CA ASP A 28 -13.46 10.08 -2.08
C ASP A 28 -12.72 8.95 -2.82
N ALA A 29 -11.64 9.27 -3.56
CA ALA A 29 -10.90 8.29 -4.36
C ALA A 29 -10.51 7.07 -3.53
N THR A 30 -11.20 5.97 -3.83
CA THR A 30 -10.87 4.62 -3.39
C THR A 30 -9.45 4.30 -3.83
N THR A 31 -8.65 3.81 -2.88
CA THR A 31 -7.28 3.39 -3.14
C THR A 31 -7.20 1.87 -3.18
N ARG A 32 -6.56 1.34 -4.22
CA ARG A 32 -6.24 -0.08 -4.32
C ARG A 32 -4.95 -0.36 -3.58
N LYS A 33 -4.96 -1.34 -2.70
CA LYS A 33 -3.78 -1.78 -1.95
C LYS A 33 -3.61 -3.29 -2.03
N SER A 34 -2.35 -3.69 -2.02
CA SER A 34 -1.98 -5.06 -1.69
C SER A 34 -1.97 -5.21 -0.17
N VAL A 35 -2.45 -6.33 0.32
CA VAL A 35 -2.48 -6.65 1.75
C VAL A 35 -1.72 -7.95 1.98
N VAL A 36 -0.86 -7.95 3.00
CA VAL A 36 -0.14 -9.14 3.47
C VAL A 36 -0.52 -9.40 4.92
N VAL A 37 -0.99 -10.60 5.22
CA VAL A 37 -1.25 -11.06 6.58
C VAL A 37 -0.02 -11.79 7.10
N LEU A 38 0.46 -11.38 8.28
CA LEU A 38 1.62 -11.91 8.96
C LEU A 38 1.21 -12.49 10.31
N THR A 39 1.44 -13.78 10.51
CA THR A 39 1.27 -14.44 11.81
C THR A 39 2.53 -14.32 12.66
N ARG A 40 2.43 -14.64 13.94
CA ARG A 40 3.59 -14.65 14.86
C ARG A 40 4.75 -15.51 14.34
N GLY A 41 4.46 -16.65 13.72
CA GLY A 41 5.48 -17.53 13.14
C GLY A 41 6.12 -17.00 11.85
N ASN A 42 5.62 -15.90 11.27
CA ASN A 42 6.19 -15.31 10.06
C ASN A 42 7.13 -14.14 10.35
N VAL A 43 7.16 -13.63 11.57
CA VAL A 43 7.85 -12.39 11.90
C VAL A 43 8.91 -12.61 12.96
N GLY A 44 9.98 -11.81 12.92
CA GLY A 44 10.94 -11.74 14.01
C GLY A 44 10.40 -10.84 15.12
N LEU A 45 10.40 -11.31 16.37
CA LEU A 45 10.10 -10.47 17.53
C LEU A 45 11.39 -10.21 18.29
N ARG A 46 11.78 -8.93 18.43
CA ARG A 46 12.98 -8.53 19.16
C ARG A 46 12.75 -7.17 19.81
N ASP A 47 13.04 -7.07 21.12
CA ASP A 47 12.93 -5.83 21.89
C ASP A 47 11.56 -5.13 21.76
N GLY A 48 10.48 -5.93 21.74
CA GLY A 48 9.09 -5.44 21.56
C GLY A 48 8.74 -4.98 20.14
N MET A 49 9.69 -5.04 19.21
CA MET A 49 9.51 -4.70 17.80
C MET A 49 9.17 -5.93 16.97
N VAL A 50 8.45 -5.70 15.87
CA VAL A 50 8.06 -6.75 14.90
C VAL A 50 8.81 -6.53 13.59
N PHE A 51 9.66 -7.48 13.25
CA PHE A 51 10.50 -7.48 12.05
C PHE A 51 9.84 -8.26 10.92
N MET A 52 10.04 -7.75 9.71
CA MET A 52 9.54 -8.35 8.49
C MET A 52 10.16 -9.72 8.24
N PRO A 53 9.40 -10.66 7.65
CA PRO A 53 9.99 -11.87 7.08
C PRO A 53 11.01 -11.49 6.00
N ASN A 54 12.00 -12.35 5.78
CA ASN A 54 12.96 -12.17 4.71
C ASN A 54 12.33 -12.36 3.31
N THR A 55 13.09 -12.09 2.26
CA THR A 55 12.59 -12.16 0.87
C THR A 55 12.07 -13.55 0.49
N ILE A 56 12.72 -14.63 0.95
CA ILE A 56 12.33 -16.01 0.65
C ILE A 56 11.01 -16.34 1.35
N GLU A 57 10.89 -15.99 2.64
CA GLU A 57 9.67 -16.16 3.42
C GLU A 57 8.51 -15.37 2.81
N MET A 58 8.75 -14.11 2.44
CA MET A 58 7.77 -13.27 1.75
C MET A 58 7.29 -13.87 0.42
N ALA A 59 8.18 -14.52 -0.34
CA ALA A 59 7.79 -15.19 -1.57
C ALA A 59 6.86 -16.39 -1.30
N ILE A 60 7.13 -17.15 -0.23
CA ILE A 60 6.27 -18.27 0.20
C ILE A 60 4.89 -17.75 0.66
N LEU A 61 4.86 -16.70 1.47
CA LEU A 61 3.61 -16.11 1.99
C LEU A 61 2.71 -15.55 0.89
N LYS A 62 3.31 -15.13 -0.23
CA LYS A 62 2.60 -14.59 -1.39
C LYS A 62 2.06 -15.65 -2.34
N LYS A 63 2.35 -16.94 -2.10
CA LYS A 63 1.77 -18.00 -2.90
C LYS A 63 0.25 -18.09 -2.64
N PRO A 64 -0.55 -18.38 -3.68
CA PRO A 64 -2.00 -18.37 -3.57
C PRO A 64 -2.55 -19.40 -2.57
N ASP A 65 -1.86 -20.53 -2.38
CA ASP A 65 -2.26 -21.58 -1.42
C ASP A 65 -2.21 -21.14 0.04
N LYS A 66 -1.41 -20.11 0.37
CA LYS A 66 -1.32 -19.61 1.75
C LYS A 66 -2.49 -18.73 2.14
N GLY A 67 -3.18 -18.11 1.18
CA GLY A 67 -4.30 -17.20 1.46
C GLY A 67 -3.91 -15.99 2.31
N GLN A 68 -2.61 -15.64 2.42
CA GLN A 68 -2.10 -14.55 3.25
C GLN A 68 -1.75 -13.29 2.44
N PHE A 69 -1.92 -13.31 1.13
CA PHE A 69 -1.64 -12.18 0.26
C PHE A 69 -2.74 -11.98 -0.76
N LYS A 70 -3.18 -10.73 -0.92
CA LYS A 70 -4.13 -10.35 -1.97
C LYS A 70 -3.82 -8.95 -2.48
N THR A 71 -3.98 -8.74 -3.77
CA THR A 71 -3.81 -7.45 -4.44
C THR A 71 -5.16 -6.82 -4.75
N ASN A 72 -5.16 -5.53 -5.09
CA ASN A 72 -6.34 -4.79 -5.55
C ASN A 72 -7.51 -4.75 -4.55
N ILE A 73 -7.22 -4.77 -3.24
CA ILE A 73 -8.24 -4.52 -2.22
C ILE A 73 -8.53 -3.02 -2.18
N ASN A 74 -9.81 -2.68 -2.25
CA ASN A 74 -10.30 -1.31 -2.31
C ASN A 74 -10.52 -0.74 -0.92
N PHE A 75 -9.84 0.37 -0.60
CA PHE A 75 -10.04 1.14 0.61
C PHE A 75 -10.47 2.58 0.26
N SER A 76 -11.68 2.97 0.64
CA SER A 76 -12.17 4.35 0.53
C SER A 76 -11.82 5.16 1.77
N SER A 77 -11.64 6.47 1.62
CA SER A 77 -11.44 7.40 2.75
C SER A 77 -12.62 7.41 3.75
N ASN A 78 -13.81 6.96 3.35
CA ASN A 78 -14.99 7.01 4.22
C ASN A 78 -15.18 5.74 5.06
N MET A 79 -14.37 4.71 4.82
CA MET A 79 -14.44 3.47 5.58
C MET A 79 -14.00 3.68 7.03
N THR A 80 -14.83 3.24 7.97
CA THR A 80 -14.52 3.18 9.39
C THR A 80 -13.56 2.02 9.70
N GLU A 81 -13.04 1.95 10.93
CA GLU A 81 -12.24 0.80 11.38
C GLU A 81 -13.02 -0.52 11.27
N THR A 82 -14.33 -0.51 11.55
CA THR A 82 -15.21 -1.68 11.43
C THR A 82 -15.36 -2.11 9.98
N ASP A 83 -15.55 -1.17 9.04
CA ASP A 83 -15.66 -1.50 7.61
C ASP A 83 -14.36 -2.12 7.09
N VAL A 84 -13.22 -1.53 7.45
CA VAL A 84 -11.90 -2.07 7.10
C VAL A 84 -11.72 -3.47 7.69
N LYS A 85 -12.09 -3.66 8.96
CA LYS A 85 -12.02 -4.97 9.63
C LYS A 85 -12.85 -6.02 8.89
N SER A 86 -14.08 -5.70 8.51
CA SER A 86 -14.96 -6.59 7.73
C SER A 86 -14.33 -6.97 6.40
N ILE A 87 -13.84 -5.99 5.63
CA ILE A 87 -13.17 -6.23 4.33
C ILE A 87 -11.96 -7.15 4.50
N LEU A 88 -11.16 -6.95 5.54
CA LEU A 88 -10.01 -7.79 5.82
C LEU A 88 -10.45 -9.23 6.14
N MET A 89 -11.48 -9.44 6.96
CA MET A 89 -11.98 -10.77 7.32
C MET A 89 -12.68 -11.51 6.16
N GLU A 90 -13.31 -10.78 5.24
CA GLU A 90 -13.89 -11.33 4.01
C GLU A 90 -12.81 -11.82 3.05
N ASN A 91 -11.72 -11.05 2.92
CA ASN A 91 -10.63 -11.38 2.01
C ASN A 91 -9.63 -12.39 2.59
N PHE A 92 -9.52 -12.45 3.92
CA PHE A 92 -8.54 -13.28 4.63
C PHE A 92 -9.23 -14.05 5.76
N PRO A 93 -9.74 -15.28 5.50
CA PRO A 93 -10.43 -16.08 6.51
C PRO A 93 -9.61 -16.37 7.78
N ILE A 94 -8.28 -16.37 7.68
CA ILE A 94 -7.35 -16.53 8.82
C ILE A 94 -7.51 -15.44 9.90
N LEU A 95 -8.12 -14.30 9.55
CA LEU A 95 -8.36 -13.20 10.48
C LEU A 95 -9.63 -13.38 11.31
N ARG A 96 -10.50 -14.35 10.97
CA ARG A 96 -11.73 -14.62 11.73
C ARG A 96 -11.39 -15.12 13.13
N ASP A 97 -12.08 -14.57 14.12
CA ASP A 97 -11.93 -14.90 15.54
C ASP A 97 -10.52 -14.69 16.11
N ARG A 98 -9.69 -13.90 15.42
CA ARG A 98 -8.35 -13.54 15.89
C ARG A 98 -8.23 -12.06 16.16
N ARG A 99 -7.31 -11.71 17.07
CA ARG A 99 -6.89 -10.32 17.27
C ARG A 99 -5.81 -9.98 16.24
N PHE A 100 -6.01 -8.91 15.49
CA PHE A 100 -5.06 -8.47 14.48
C PHE A 100 -5.02 -6.95 14.37
N TYR A 101 -3.94 -6.43 13.79
CA TYR A 101 -3.66 -5.01 13.74
C TYR A 101 -3.08 -4.59 12.40
N CYS A 102 -3.37 -3.36 12.00
CA CYS A 102 -2.79 -2.76 10.81
C CYS A 102 -1.38 -2.24 11.10
N ALA A 103 -0.49 -2.44 10.13
CA ALA A 103 0.86 -1.93 10.17
C ALA A 103 1.31 -1.46 8.77
N SER A 104 2.27 -0.56 8.79
CA SER A 104 3.06 -0.17 7.62
C SER A 104 4.48 -0.71 7.76
N VAL A 105 5.26 -0.64 6.71
CA VAL A 105 6.66 -1.03 6.77
C VAL A 105 7.57 0.20 6.83
N VAL A 106 8.56 0.17 7.72
CA VAL A 106 9.57 1.24 7.91
C VAL A 106 10.98 0.65 7.85
N ASN A 107 12.00 1.49 8.04
CA ASN A 107 13.42 1.11 8.09
C ASN A 107 13.86 0.23 6.91
N TYR A 108 13.77 0.76 5.70
CA TYR A 108 14.14 0.03 4.48
C TYR A 108 13.39 -1.30 4.30
N ARG A 109 12.13 -1.34 4.75
CA ARG A 109 11.22 -2.49 4.65
C ARG A 109 11.56 -3.66 5.59
N THR A 110 12.26 -3.40 6.69
CA THR A 110 12.69 -4.45 7.64
C THR A 110 11.81 -4.56 8.88
N ARG A 111 10.97 -3.56 9.18
CA ARG A 111 10.19 -3.50 10.43
C ARG A 111 8.74 -3.08 10.17
N LEU A 112 7.82 -3.64 10.94
CA LEU A 112 6.44 -3.18 11.02
C LEU A 112 6.32 -1.99 11.98
N GLU A 113 5.53 -1.01 11.57
CA GLU A 113 5.19 0.19 12.32
C GLU A 113 3.67 0.28 12.49
N PHE A 114 3.22 0.32 13.74
CA PHE A 114 1.80 0.37 14.12
C PHE A 114 1.27 1.79 14.29
N HIS A 115 2.17 2.80 14.27
CA HIS A 115 1.83 4.23 14.39
C HIS A 115 1.11 4.56 15.71
N GLY A 116 1.68 4.10 16.83
CA GLY A 116 1.13 4.25 18.17
C GLY A 116 0.55 2.94 18.69
N GLU A 117 -0.65 3.01 19.27
CA GLU A 117 -1.34 1.83 19.77
C GLU A 117 -1.72 0.85 18.65
N ARG A 118 -1.66 -0.45 18.97
CA ARG A 118 -2.03 -1.51 18.04
C ARG A 118 -3.55 -1.50 17.83
N ARG A 119 -3.97 -1.17 16.61
CA ARG A 119 -5.38 -1.10 16.22
C ARG A 119 -5.60 -1.45 14.75
N ILE A 120 -6.86 -1.59 14.38
CA ILE A 120 -7.27 -1.54 12.97
C ILE A 120 -7.27 -0.06 12.55
N TRP A 121 -6.89 0.21 11.31
CA TRP A 121 -6.90 1.56 10.78
C TRP A 121 -8.18 1.81 9.98
N ASP A 122 -8.71 3.02 10.06
CA ASP A 122 -9.75 3.48 9.16
C ASP A 122 -9.19 3.75 7.74
N GLY A 123 -10.08 3.97 6.79
CA GLY A 123 -9.69 4.22 5.40
C GLY A 123 -8.90 5.52 5.20
N ARG A 124 -9.17 6.57 5.99
CA ARG A 124 -8.42 7.84 5.93
C ARG A 124 -6.97 7.63 6.35
N PHE A 125 -6.76 6.88 7.42
CA PHE A 125 -5.47 6.59 7.98
C PHE A 125 -4.67 5.68 7.06
N ILE A 126 -5.28 4.65 6.46
CA ILE A 126 -4.64 3.82 5.42
C ILE A 126 -4.17 4.69 4.24
N LYS A 127 -5.03 5.59 3.73
CA LYS A 127 -4.68 6.52 2.63
C LYS A 127 -3.58 7.50 3.04
N LYS A 128 -3.55 7.92 4.31
CA LYS A 128 -2.53 8.80 4.86
C LYS A 128 -1.18 8.08 4.99
N VAL A 129 -1.14 6.87 5.52
CA VAL A 129 0.11 6.17 5.85
C VAL A 129 0.64 5.35 4.67
N ILE A 130 -0.20 4.61 3.97
CA ILE A 130 0.23 3.70 2.90
C ILE A 130 0.30 4.48 1.58
N LYS A 131 1.49 5.02 1.26
CA LYS A 131 1.72 5.78 0.01
C LYS A 131 2.10 4.89 -1.18
N GLY A 132 1.77 5.36 -2.38
CA GLY A 132 2.09 4.70 -3.64
C GLY A 132 1.59 3.25 -3.73
N ASN A 133 2.44 2.36 -4.21
CA ASN A 133 2.16 0.92 -4.37
C ASN A 133 2.56 0.09 -3.15
N SER A 134 2.85 0.74 -2.02
CA SER A 134 3.19 0.02 -0.77
C SER A 134 2.01 -0.84 -0.32
N ALA A 135 2.33 -2.01 0.24
CA ALA A 135 1.34 -2.90 0.83
C ALA A 135 0.92 -2.43 2.23
N LEU A 136 -0.32 -2.73 2.59
CA LEU A 136 -0.78 -2.76 3.97
C LEU A 136 -0.39 -4.10 4.60
N TYR A 137 0.18 -4.07 5.79
CA TYR A 137 0.48 -5.28 6.54
C TYR A 137 -0.55 -5.46 7.65
N VAL A 138 -0.97 -6.70 7.86
CA VAL A 138 -1.87 -7.08 8.95
C VAL A 138 -1.14 -8.08 9.82
N PHE A 139 -0.89 -7.72 11.08
CA PHE A 139 -0.23 -8.60 12.03
C PHE A 139 -1.26 -9.28 12.93
N VAL A 140 -1.23 -10.61 12.99
CA VAL A 140 -2.10 -11.42 13.85
C VAL A 140 -1.41 -11.66 15.18
N GLU A 141 -2.01 -11.15 16.26
CA GLU A 141 -1.57 -11.40 17.62
C GLU A 141 -2.33 -12.64 18.12
N GLU A 142 -1.60 -13.75 18.29
CA GLU A 142 -2.19 -14.97 18.85
C GLU A 142 -2.61 -14.71 20.31
N VAL A 143 -3.91 -14.80 20.55
CA VAL A 143 -4.50 -14.81 21.89
C VAL A 143 -4.66 -16.29 22.24
N TRP A 144 -4.06 -16.70 23.35
CA TRP A 144 -4.17 -18.05 23.90
C TRP A 144 -5.51 -18.21 24.60
#